data_AF-A0A7S3DP08-F1
#
_entry.id   AF-A0A7S3DP08-F1
#
_cell.length_a   1.000
_cell.length_b   1.000
_cell.length_c   1.000
_cell.angle_alpha   90.00
_cell.angle_beta   90.00
_cell.angle_gamma   90.00
#
_symmetry.space_group_name_H-M   'P 1'
#
loop_
_entity.id
_entity.type
_entity.pdbx_description
1 polymer ?
#
loop_
_entity_poly.entity_id
_entity_poly.type
_entity_poly.pdbx_seq_one_letter_code
_entity_poly.pdbx_strand_id
1 'polypeptide(L)'
;HRSREFVTLSNPMFIAPIYNEVDRFGLFQMEVCYNEVESGGLSGCIDYKLSAQEIDDKKFQAARVIMSLAAFFGSLVTALLTTSLFWESINLKPLTIGFMLAYFLESFTMIFFDTDVCNEYDCRLGPGCVKCIGAAMCWVIACVAVTRMDNFKTRAIRRRRSVARQTRRLERQLRRQARKSLSANFIMTATGEEFQLSTLAWIS
;
A
#
# COMPACT_ATOMS: atom_id res chain seq x y z
N HIS A 1 -7.83 14.12 10.76
CA HIS A 1 -9.07 14.51 10.06
C HIS A 1 -10.25 14.08 10.94
N ARG A 2 -11.09 15.00 11.44
CA ARG A 2 -12.30 14.66 12.21
C ARG A 2 -13.47 14.68 11.24
N SER A 3 -14.10 13.53 10.99
CA SER A 3 -15.27 13.45 10.09
C SER A 3 -16.51 13.84 10.86
N ARG A 4 -16.86 15.14 10.83
CA ARG A 4 -18.10 15.67 11.42
C ARG A 4 -19.35 15.39 10.57
N GLU A 5 -19.14 15.08 9.29
CA GLU A 5 -20.20 14.97 8.28
C GLU A 5 -20.13 13.61 7.57
N PHE A 6 -20.13 12.52 8.33
CA PHE A 6 -20.09 11.19 7.72
C PHE A 6 -21.39 10.89 6.97
N VAL A 7 -22.52 11.24 7.60
CA VAL A 7 -23.86 11.20 7.01
C VAL A 7 -24.62 12.49 7.27
N THR A 8 -25.64 12.72 6.45
CA THR A 8 -26.64 13.77 6.62
C THR A 8 -27.96 13.09 6.95
N LEU A 9 -28.64 13.52 8.01
CA LEU A 9 -29.93 12.99 8.42
C LEU A 9 -31.03 13.65 7.60
N SER A 10 -31.93 12.88 6.98
CA SER A 10 -33.08 13.47 6.28
C SER A 10 -34.11 14.00 7.27
N ASN A 11 -34.22 13.34 8.44
CA ASN A 11 -35.00 13.80 9.58
C ASN A 11 -34.03 14.28 10.66
N PRO A 12 -33.92 15.60 10.92
CA PRO A 12 -32.99 16.12 11.92
C PRO A 12 -33.29 15.57 13.32
N MET A 13 -32.24 15.29 14.09
CA MET A 13 -32.35 14.82 15.47
C MET A 13 -32.48 16.01 16.42
N PHE A 14 -33.49 16.00 17.28
CA PHE A 14 -33.67 17.00 18.33
C PHE A 14 -33.08 16.51 19.66
N ILE A 15 -32.08 17.22 20.19
CA ILE A 15 -31.41 16.85 21.46
C ILE A 15 -32.06 17.58 22.64
N ALA A 16 -32.10 18.91 22.60
CA ALA A 16 -32.68 19.76 23.64
C ALA A 16 -33.03 21.16 23.08
N PRO A 17 -33.94 21.92 23.70
CA PRO A 17 -34.39 23.23 23.19
C PRO A 17 -33.27 24.26 23.00
N ILE A 18 -32.22 24.20 23.83
CA ILE A 18 -31.07 25.12 23.76
C ILE A 18 -30.17 24.88 22.55
N TYR A 19 -30.34 23.76 21.84
CA TYR A 19 -29.54 23.38 20.67
C TYR A 19 -30.40 23.39 19.41
N ASN A 20 -29.77 23.70 18.28
CA ASN A 20 -30.36 23.50 16.97
C ASN A 20 -30.49 22.00 16.68
N GLU A 21 -31.43 21.67 15.80
CA GLU A 21 -31.59 20.31 15.30
C GLU A 21 -30.31 19.85 14.60
N VAL A 22 -29.93 18.59 14.83
CA VAL A 22 -28.71 18.00 14.26
C VAL A 22 -29.06 17.35 12.93
N ASP A 23 -28.56 17.93 11.84
CA ASP A 23 -28.74 17.43 10.45
C ASP A 23 -27.55 16.60 9.97
N ARG A 24 -26.41 16.63 10.69
CA ARG A 24 -25.15 15.99 10.29
C ARG A 24 -24.61 15.12 11.41
N PHE A 25 -24.16 13.94 11.03
CA PHE A 25 -23.66 12.97 11.98
C PHE A 25 -22.31 12.39 11.54
N GLY A 26 -21.34 12.41 12.45
CA GLY A 26 -20.01 11.87 12.23
C GLY A 26 -19.82 10.51 12.90
N LEU A 27 -18.84 9.73 12.42
CA LEU A 27 -18.48 8.44 13.02
C LEU A 27 -17.88 8.58 14.43
N PHE A 28 -17.17 9.68 14.71
CA PHE A 28 -16.43 9.85 15.97
C PHE A 28 -16.90 11.03 16.81
N GLN A 29 -17.51 12.03 16.17
CA GLN A 29 -17.90 13.31 16.78
C GLN A 29 -19.13 13.81 16.06
N MET A 30 -20.03 14.44 16.81
CA MET A 30 -21.12 15.25 16.27
C MET A 30 -20.86 16.71 16.65
N GLU A 31 -21.27 17.64 15.81
CA GLU A 31 -21.21 19.08 16.09
C GLU A 31 -22.63 19.55 16.39
N VAL A 32 -22.82 20.14 17.57
CA VAL A 32 -24.13 20.62 18.02
C VAL A 32 -24.04 22.13 18.20
N CYS A 33 -24.90 22.87 17.52
CA CYS A 33 -24.90 24.33 17.58
C CYS A 33 -25.99 24.85 18.50
N TYR A 34 -25.73 25.97 19.19
CA TYR A 34 -26.72 26.61 20.05
C TYR A 34 -27.85 27.26 19.23
N ASN A 35 -29.06 27.21 19.77
CA ASN A 35 -30.18 28.00 19.26
C ASN A 35 -30.12 29.40 19.87
N GLU A 36 -29.84 30.42 19.06
CA GLU A 36 -29.61 31.80 19.53
C GLU A 36 -30.81 32.38 20.32
N VAL A 37 -32.02 31.94 20.01
CA VAL A 37 -33.25 32.41 20.67
C VAL A 37 -33.37 31.83 22.08
N GLU A 38 -33.21 30.52 22.19
CA GLU A 38 -33.40 29.76 23.44
C GLU A 38 -32.18 29.85 24.37
N SER A 39 -31.00 30.10 23.83
CA SER A 39 -29.74 30.19 24.58
C SER A 39 -29.50 31.58 25.22
N GLY A 40 -30.41 32.53 25.02
CA GLY A 40 -30.25 33.91 25.50
C GLY A 40 -29.17 34.68 24.73
N GLY A 41 -29.03 34.43 23.43
CA GLY A 41 -28.05 35.10 22.56
C GLY A 41 -26.65 34.48 22.53
N LEU A 42 -26.47 33.28 23.09
CA LEU A 42 -25.23 32.53 22.90
C LEU A 42 -25.21 31.93 21.49
N SER A 43 -24.18 32.24 20.73
CA SER A 43 -23.91 31.67 19.41
C SER A 43 -22.66 30.80 19.44
N GLY A 44 -22.65 29.74 18.62
CA GLY A 44 -21.51 28.84 18.48
C GLY A 44 -21.91 27.38 18.41
N CYS A 45 -20.92 26.52 18.17
CA CYS A 45 -21.09 25.07 18.10
C CYS A 45 -20.09 24.37 19.00
N ILE A 46 -20.51 23.23 19.55
CA ILE A 46 -19.71 22.38 20.41
C ILE A 46 -19.48 21.04 19.71
N ASP A 47 -18.22 20.61 19.68
CA ASP A 47 -17.85 19.27 19.27
C ASP A 47 -18.17 18.29 20.41
N TYR A 48 -19.20 17.47 20.24
CA TYR A 48 -19.51 16.39 21.15
C TYR A 48 -18.86 15.10 20.68
N LYS A 49 -17.99 14.53 21.53
CA LYS A 49 -17.33 13.25 21.24
C LYS A 49 -18.32 12.13 21.56
N LEU A 50 -18.76 11.45 20.52
CA LEU A 50 -19.62 10.28 20.65
C LEU A 50 -18.88 9.21 21.45
N SER A 51 -19.32 8.92 22.67
CA SER A 51 -18.82 7.80 23.45
C SER A 51 -19.64 6.54 23.18
N ALA A 52 -19.08 5.37 23.47
CA ALA A 52 -19.80 4.10 23.35
C ALA A 52 -20.98 4.00 24.34
N GLN A 53 -21.00 4.84 25.38
CA GLN A 53 -22.04 4.81 26.42
C GLN A 53 -23.28 5.62 26.03
N GLU A 54 -23.13 6.63 25.16
CA GLU A 54 -24.24 7.49 24.74
C GLU A 54 -25.10 6.87 23.64
N ILE A 55 -24.52 6.00 22.82
CA ILE A 55 -25.21 5.32 21.72
C ILE A 55 -25.08 3.82 21.93
N ASP A 56 -26.15 3.21 22.44
CA ASP A 56 -26.27 1.75 22.65
C ASP A 56 -26.54 1.02 21.33
N ASP A 57 -25.73 1.30 20.31
CA ASP A 57 -25.76 0.60 19.02
C ASP A 57 -24.42 -0.13 18.80
N LYS A 58 -24.49 -1.46 18.87
CA LYS A 58 -23.33 -2.35 18.66
C LYS A 58 -22.75 -2.23 17.25
N LYS A 59 -23.59 -2.00 16.23
CA LYS A 59 -23.15 -1.83 14.85
C LYS A 59 -22.42 -0.50 14.69
N PHE A 60 -22.89 0.55 15.36
CA PHE A 60 -22.22 1.85 15.38
C PHE A 60 -20.82 1.74 15.98
N GLN A 61 -20.70 1.06 17.13
CA GLN A 61 -19.40 0.82 17.77
C GLN A 61 -18.48 -0.03 16.88
N ALA A 62 -19.01 -1.08 16.25
CA ALA A 62 -18.25 -1.91 15.32
C ALA A 62 -17.71 -1.08 14.14
N ALA A 63 -18.54 -0.24 13.51
CA ALA A 63 -18.12 0.61 12.40
C ALA A 63 -16.96 1.55 12.79
N ARG A 64 -16.98 2.11 14.00
CA ARG A 64 -15.89 2.97 14.52
C ARG A 64 -14.59 2.21 14.72
N VAL A 65 -14.65 1.02 15.31
CA VAL A 65 -13.46 0.18 15.52
C VAL A 65 -12.89 -0.26 14.17
N ILE A 66 -13.74 -0.71 13.26
CA ILE A 66 -13.35 -1.12 11.91
C ILE A 66 -12.70 0.04 11.14
N MET A 67 -13.29 1.25 11.17
CA MET A 67 -12.71 2.43 10.52
C MET A 67 -11.35 2.80 11.12
N SER A 68 -11.23 2.72 12.45
CA SER A 68 -9.96 2.99 13.14
C SER A 68 -8.88 1.99 12.77
N LEU A 69 -9.23 0.70 12.68
CA LEU A 69 -8.32 -0.36 12.23
C LEU A 69 -7.93 -0.18 10.76
N ALA A 70 -8.88 0.14 9.88
CA ALA A 70 -8.61 0.42 8.47
C ALA A 70 -7.59 1.57 8.32
N ALA A 71 -7.82 2.68 9.03
CA ALA A 71 -6.91 3.82 9.02
C ALA A 71 -5.52 3.48 9.59
N PHE A 72 -5.47 2.71 10.69
CA PHE A 72 -4.21 2.27 11.30
C PHE A 72 -3.41 1.37 10.35
N PHE A 73 -4.03 0.32 9.80
CA PHE A 73 -3.36 -0.58 8.86
C PHE A 73 -2.98 0.14 7.56
N GLY A 74 -3.87 0.96 7.00
CA GLY A 74 -3.58 1.73 5.79
C GLY A 74 -2.39 2.67 5.97
N SER A 75 -2.33 3.41 7.08
CA SER A 75 -1.19 4.29 7.39
C SER A 75 0.10 3.53 7.65
N LEU A 76 0.04 2.41 8.40
CA LEU A 76 1.21 1.56 8.66
C LEU A 76 1.78 1.00 7.35
N VAL A 77 0.93 0.43 6.49
CA VAL A 77 1.37 -0.14 5.20
C VAL A 77 1.91 0.96 4.28
N THR A 78 1.34 2.16 4.31
CA THR A 78 1.86 3.32 3.56
C THR A 78 3.25 3.73 4.07
N ALA A 79 3.47 3.77 5.38
CA ALA A 79 4.80 4.05 5.96
C ALA A 79 5.82 2.95 5.62
N LEU A 80 5.41 1.69 5.57
CA LEU A 80 6.26 0.58 5.12
C LEU A 80 6.57 0.68 3.61
N LEU A 81 5.62 1.14 2.81
CA LEU A 81 5.84 1.39 1.39
C LEU A 81 6.86 2.52 1.17
N THR A 82 6.73 3.64 1.88
CA THR A 82 7.68 4.76 1.75
C THR A 82 9.09 4.37 2.22
N THR A 83 9.21 3.61 3.31
CA THR A 83 10.51 3.07 3.76
C THR A 83 11.11 2.07 2.78
N SER A 84 10.28 1.29 2.07
CA SER A 84 10.75 0.36 1.04
C SER A 84 11.41 1.03 -0.17
N LEU A 85 11.13 2.32 -0.42
CA LEU A 85 11.83 3.08 -1.46
C LEU A 85 13.31 3.28 -1.12
N PHE A 86 13.66 3.32 0.17
CA PHE A 86 15.04 3.45 0.63
C PHE A 86 15.76 2.10 0.77
N TRP A 87 15.02 0.98 0.78
CA TRP A 87 15.56 -0.36 1.01
C TRP A 87 15.30 -1.28 -0.18
N GLU A 88 16.32 -1.51 -1.01
CA GLU A 88 16.22 -2.37 -2.21
C GLU A 88 15.84 -3.84 -1.90
N SER A 89 15.97 -4.32 -0.68
CA SER A 89 15.79 -5.73 -0.33
C SER A 89 14.38 -6.12 0.11
N ILE A 90 13.45 -5.17 0.31
CA ILE A 90 12.14 -5.50 0.89
C ILE A 90 11.25 -6.23 -0.13
N ASN A 91 10.54 -7.25 0.36
CA ASN A 91 9.50 -8.00 -0.35
C ASN A 91 8.21 -7.17 -0.36
N LEU A 92 7.68 -6.85 -1.55
CA LEU A 92 6.51 -5.98 -1.72
C LEU A 92 5.17 -6.72 -1.55
N LYS A 93 5.17 -8.06 -1.61
CA LYS A 93 3.92 -8.86 -1.55
C LYS A 93 3.11 -8.66 -0.26
N PRO A 94 3.71 -8.63 0.94
CA PRO A 94 2.96 -8.37 2.18
C PRO A 94 2.29 -6.99 2.20
N LEU A 95 2.89 -5.98 1.53
CA LEU A 95 2.29 -4.65 1.44
C LEU A 95 1.00 -4.67 0.62
N THR A 96 0.98 -5.41 -0.49
CA THR A 96 -0.26 -5.59 -1.28
C THR A 96 -1.36 -6.25 -0.47
N ILE A 97 -1.04 -7.29 0.32
CA ILE A 97 -2.01 -7.93 1.22
C ILE A 97 -2.51 -6.93 2.27
N GLY A 98 -1.61 -6.12 2.84
CA GLY A 98 -1.95 -5.09 3.82
C GLY A 98 -2.91 -4.02 3.27
N PHE A 99 -2.67 -3.52 2.05
CA PHE A 99 -3.57 -2.57 1.41
C PHE A 99 -4.94 -3.19 1.04
N MET A 100 -4.97 -4.47 0.63
CA MET A 100 -6.25 -5.17 0.41
C MET A 100 -7.03 -5.35 1.70
N LEU A 101 -6.36 -5.64 2.81
CA LEU A 101 -6.98 -5.72 4.14
C LEU A 101 -7.52 -4.35 4.57
N ALA A 102 -6.76 -3.26 4.38
CA ALA A 102 -7.21 -1.91 4.67
C ALA A 102 -8.46 -1.53 3.85
N TYR A 103 -8.46 -1.83 2.55
CA TYR A 103 -9.62 -1.66 1.67
C TYR A 103 -10.85 -2.43 2.16
N PHE A 104 -10.66 -3.69 2.55
CA PHE A 104 -11.74 -4.55 3.02
C PHE A 104 -12.33 -4.05 4.34
N LEU A 105 -11.47 -3.65 5.30
CA LEU A 105 -11.90 -3.03 6.54
C LEU A 105 -12.63 -1.71 6.27
N GLU A 106 -12.10 -0.85 5.40
CA GLU A 106 -12.75 0.43 5.07
C GLU A 106 -14.12 0.21 4.40
N SER A 107 -14.25 -0.80 3.54
CA SER A 107 -15.53 -1.17 2.92
C SER A 107 -16.57 -1.62 3.97
N PHE A 108 -16.13 -2.34 5.01
CA PHE A 108 -17.02 -2.74 6.11
C PHE A 108 -17.49 -1.58 6.99
N THR A 109 -16.88 -0.40 6.90
CA THR A 109 -17.39 0.77 7.61
C THR A 109 -18.76 1.20 7.12
N MET A 110 -19.16 0.76 5.91
CA MET A 110 -20.51 0.94 5.36
C MET A 110 -21.61 0.20 6.15
N ILE A 111 -21.25 -0.75 7.03
CA ILE A 111 -22.19 -1.33 8.01
C ILE A 111 -22.84 -0.24 8.88
N PHE A 112 -22.22 0.95 8.98
CA PHE A 112 -22.82 2.12 9.61
C PHE A 112 -24.22 2.46 9.03
N PHE A 113 -24.46 2.26 7.72
CA PHE A 113 -25.77 2.54 7.13
C PHE A 113 -26.87 1.57 7.59
N ASP A 114 -26.48 0.40 8.11
CA ASP A 114 -27.41 -0.58 8.69
C ASP A 114 -27.62 -0.38 10.21
N THR A 115 -27.14 0.72 10.78
CA THR A 115 -27.35 1.09 12.20
C THR A 115 -28.80 1.51 12.46
N ASP A 116 -29.23 1.36 13.71
CA ASP A 116 -30.60 1.74 14.10
C ASP A 116 -30.79 3.26 13.96
N VAL A 117 -29.72 4.04 14.21
CA VAL A 117 -29.68 5.49 13.95
C VAL A 117 -30.01 5.80 12.49
N CYS A 118 -29.41 5.11 11.53
CA CYS A 118 -29.67 5.41 10.12
C CYS A 118 -31.04 4.96 9.64
N ASN A 119 -31.60 3.92 10.25
CA ASN A 119 -32.95 3.47 9.97
C ASN A 119 -34.00 4.45 10.53
N GLU A 120 -33.75 5.03 11.71
CA GLU A 120 -34.67 5.98 12.36
C GLU A 120 -34.67 7.36 11.67
N TYR A 121 -33.49 7.89 11.32
CA TYR A 121 -33.33 9.27 10.84
C TYR A 121 -33.16 9.41 9.31
N ASP A 122 -33.31 8.31 8.56
CA ASP A 122 -33.15 8.24 7.10
C ASP A 122 -31.83 8.88 6.62
N CYS A 123 -30.72 8.22 6.93
CA CYS A 123 -29.36 8.69 6.61
C CYS A 123 -29.10 8.79 5.10
N ARG A 124 -28.50 9.90 4.68
CA ARG A 124 -27.90 10.12 3.37
C ARG A 124 -26.38 10.18 3.44
N LEU A 125 -25.74 9.85 2.33
CA LEU A 125 -24.28 9.90 2.18
C LEU A 125 -23.77 11.33 2.40
N GLY A 126 -23.00 11.53 3.46
CA GLY A 126 -22.33 12.81 3.73
C GLY A 126 -20.98 12.91 3.01
N PRO A 127 -20.37 14.11 2.98
CA PRO A 127 -19.04 14.33 2.40
C PRO A 127 -17.95 13.45 3.02
N GLY A 128 -18.06 13.12 4.30
CA GLY A 128 -17.14 12.22 5.00
C GLY A 128 -17.18 10.79 4.46
N CYS A 129 -18.37 10.28 4.16
CA CYS A 129 -18.53 8.95 3.54
C CYS A 129 -17.96 8.94 2.11
N VAL A 130 -18.20 9.98 1.32
CA VAL A 130 -17.60 10.10 -0.03
C VAL A 130 -16.07 10.10 0.04
N LYS A 131 -15.48 10.77 1.02
CA LYS A 131 -14.02 10.74 1.26
C LYS A 131 -13.52 9.34 1.65
N CYS A 132 -14.31 8.59 2.43
CA CYS A 132 -14.02 7.19 2.78
C CYS A 132 -14.01 6.29 1.53
N ILE A 133 -15.01 6.43 0.65
CA ILE A 133 -15.04 5.73 -0.65
C ILE A 133 -13.81 6.09 -1.49
N GLY A 134 -13.45 7.37 -1.54
CA GLY A 134 -12.25 7.84 -2.24
C GLY A 134 -10.96 7.24 -1.67
N ALA A 135 -10.83 7.16 -0.34
CA ALA A 135 -9.69 6.53 0.32
C ALA A 135 -9.62 5.03 0.03
N ALA A 136 -10.75 4.32 0.06
CA ALA A 136 -10.83 2.92 -0.34
C ALA A 136 -10.33 2.70 -1.78
N MET A 137 -10.74 3.55 -2.72
CA MET A 137 -10.25 3.52 -4.10
C MET A 137 -8.73 3.79 -4.19
N CYS A 138 -8.21 4.71 -3.38
CA CYS A 138 -6.77 4.95 -3.28
C CYS A 138 -5.99 3.70 -2.82
N TRP A 139 -6.53 2.90 -1.90
CA TRP A 139 -5.90 1.63 -1.49
C TRP A 139 -5.83 0.62 -2.64
N VAL A 140 -6.88 0.51 -3.45
CA VAL A 140 -6.89 -0.37 -4.63
C VAL A 140 -5.84 0.09 -5.66
N ILE A 141 -5.77 1.40 -5.91
CA ILE A 141 -4.76 1.97 -6.83
C ILE A 141 -3.35 1.70 -6.30
N ALA A 142 -3.12 1.88 -5.00
CA ALA A 142 -1.84 1.58 -4.35
C ALA A 142 -1.47 0.09 -4.48
N CYS A 143 -2.41 -0.83 -4.27
CA CYS A 143 -2.23 -2.27 -4.50
C CYS A 143 -1.72 -2.58 -5.92
N VAL A 144 -2.38 -1.99 -6.93
CA VAL A 144 -2.02 -2.20 -8.34
C VAL A 144 -0.65 -1.62 -8.64
N ALA A 145 -0.34 -0.43 -8.12
CA ALA A 145 0.97 0.21 -8.28
C ALA A 145 2.10 -0.65 -7.67
N VAL A 146 1.92 -1.15 -6.44
CA VAL A 146 2.89 -2.02 -5.77
C VAL A 146 3.10 -3.32 -6.55
N THR A 147 2.04 -3.94 -7.06
CA THR A 147 2.13 -5.16 -7.87
C THR A 147 2.88 -4.92 -9.18
N ARG A 148 2.68 -3.76 -9.82
CA ARG A 148 3.44 -3.38 -11.02
C ARG A 148 4.92 -3.17 -10.71
N MET A 149 5.23 -2.52 -9.59
CA MET A 149 6.61 -2.29 -9.14
C MET A 149 7.33 -3.62 -8.84
N ASP A 150 6.66 -4.56 -8.16
CA ASP A 150 7.22 -5.89 -7.87
C ASP A 150 7.52 -6.70 -9.14
N ASN A 151 6.59 -6.66 -10.10
CA ASN A 151 6.78 -7.29 -11.40
C ASN A 151 7.95 -6.68 -12.17
N PHE A 152 8.10 -5.35 -12.16
CA PHE A 152 9.23 -4.67 -12.79
C PHE A 152 10.56 -5.05 -12.13
N LYS A 153 10.63 -5.01 -10.80
CA LYS A 153 11.81 -5.41 -10.02
C LYS A 153 12.20 -6.86 -10.30
N THR A 154 11.23 -7.78 -10.29
CA THR A 154 11.45 -9.20 -10.61
C THR A 154 11.96 -9.39 -12.03
N ARG A 155 11.40 -8.67 -13.01
CA ARG A 155 11.87 -8.70 -14.41
C ARG A 155 13.29 -8.16 -14.55
N ALA A 156 13.61 -7.04 -13.89
CA ALA A 156 14.94 -6.44 -13.90
C ALA A 156 15.99 -7.38 -13.30
N ILE A 157 15.70 -8.01 -12.15
CA ILE A 157 16.59 -8.98 -11.51
C ILE A 157 16.80 -10.21 -12.41
N ARG A 158 15.73 -10.74 -13.03
CA ARG A 158 15.84 -11.87 -13.97
C ARG A 158 16.72 -11.52 -15.17
N ARG A 159 16.57 -10.32 -15.75
CA ARG A 159 17.44 -9.84 -16.85
C ARG A 159 18.90 -9.75 -16.40
N ARG A 160 19.19 -9.11 -15.26
CA ARG A 160 20.56 -9.02 -14.70
C ARG A 160 21.18 -10.40 -14.49
N ARG A 161 20.42 -11.35 -13.92
CA ARG A 161 20.87 -12.74 -13.73
C ARG A 161 21.11 -13.47 -15.07
N SER A 162 20.26 -13.24 -16.06
CA SER A 162 20.43 -13.81 -17.40
C SER A 162 21.70 -13.30 -18.08
N VAL A 163 21.92 -11.98 -18.05
CA VAL A 163 23.13 -11.34 -18.60
C VAL A 163 24.38 -11.85 -17.88
N ALA A 164 24.39 -11.88 -16.54
CA ALA A 164 25.53 -12.42 -15.78
C ALA A 164 25.84 -13.89 -16.12
N ARG A 165 24.80 -14.70 -16.38
CA ARG A 165 24.99 -16.10 -16.84
C ARG A 165 25.57 -16.15 -18.25
N GLN A 166 25.12 -15.30 -19.17
CA GLN A 166 25.66 -15.20 -20.53
C GLN A 166 27.12 -14.75 -20.51
N THR A 167 27.46 -13.71 -19.75
CA THR A 167 28.84 -13.24 -19.59
C THR A 167 29.75 -14.35 -19.04
N ARG A 168 29.32 -15.06 -17.99
CA ARG A 168 30.07 -16.22 -17.45
C ARG A 168 30.23 -17.35 -18.46
N ARG A 169 29.25 -17.59 -19.34
CA ARG A 169 29.37 -18.60 -20.41
C ARG A 169 30.38 -18.16 -21.47
N LEU A 170 30.33 -16.89 -21.89
CA LEU A 170 31.26 -16.32 -22.86
C LEU A 170 32.70 -16.33 -22.30
N GLU A 171 32.91 -15.91 -21.06
CA GLU A 171 34.22 -15.98 -20.40
C GLU A 171 34.78 -17.41 -20.36
N ARG A 172 33.92 -18.41 -20.09
CA ARG A 172 34.33 -19.83 -20.12
C ARG A 172 34.72 -20.28 -21.52
N GLN A 173 34.02 -19.81 -22.56
CA GLN A 173 34.36 -20.12 -23.96
C GLN A 173 35.69 -19.48 -24.36
N LEU A 174 35.88 -18.20 -24.05
CA LEU A 174 37.14 -17.49 -24.31
C LEU A 174 38.33 -18.14 -23.59
N ARG A 175 38.17 -18.52 -22.30
CA ARG A 175 39.21 -19.26 -21.56
C ARG A 175 39.54 -20.61 -22.19
N ARG A 176 38.55 -21.31 -22.75
CA ARG A 176 38.78 -22.58 -23.46
C ARG A 176 39.50 -22.36 -24.78
N GLN A 177 39.15 -21.32 -25.54
CA GLN A 177 39.84 -20.97 -26.79
C GLN A 177 41.29 -20.56 -26.52
N ALA A 178 41.54 -19.70 -25.52
CA ALA A 178 42.88 -19.29 -25.13
C ALA A 178 43.78 -20.47 -24.72
N ARG A 179 43.22 -21.45 -23.99
CA ARG A 179 43.96 -22.69 -23.66
C ARG A 179 44.31 -23.52 -24.90
N LYS A 180 43.38 -23.64 -25.86
CA LYS A 180 43.62 -24.38 -27.11
C LYS A 180 44.68 -23.71 -28.00
N SER A 181 44.64 -22.37 -28.12
CA SER A 181 45.67 -21.63 -28.87
C SER A 181 47.04 -21.74 -28.20
N LEU A 182 47.10 -21.70 -26.87
CA LEU A 182 48.36 -21.87 -26.14
C LEU A 182 48.95 -23.28 -26.38
N SER A 183 48.11 -24.34 -26.31
CA SER A 183 48.58 -25.70 -26.59
C SER A 183 49.01 -25.91 -28.04
N ALA A 184 48.33 -25.30 -29.00
CA ALA A 184 48.70 -25.41 -30.42
C ALA A 184 50.06 -24.75 -30.70
N ASN A 185 50.30 -23.56 -30.12
CA ASN A 185 51.59 -22.89 -30.23
C ASN A 185 52.72 -23.71 -29.60
N PHE A 186 52.48 -24.31 -28.43
CA PHE A 186 53.46 -25.17 -27.76
C PHE A 186 53.86 -26.40 -28.59
N ILE A 187 52.89 -27.04 -29.24
CA ILE A 187 53.15 -28.18 -30.13
C ILE A 187 53.98 -27.74 -31.35
N MET A 188 53.64 -26.61 -31.98
CA MET A 188 54.41 -26.09 -33.12
C MET A 188 55.86 -25.78 -32.75
N THR A 189 56.11 -25.18 -31.57
CA THR A 189 57.47 -24.91 -31.09
C THR A 189 58.25 -26.19 -30.81
N ALA A 190 57.64 -27.20 -30.19
CA ALA A 190 58.31 -28.47 -29.90
C ALA A 190 58.69 -29.25 -31.17
N THR A 191 57.78 -29.30 -32.16
CA THR A 191 58.08 -29.95 -33.45
C THR A 191 59.16 -29.22 -34.26
N GLY A 192 59.27 -27.89 -34.10
CA GLY A 192 60.31 -27.10 -34.77
C GLY A 192 61.71 -27.39 -34.22
N GLU A 193 61.83 -27.55 -32.90
CA GLU A 193 63.10 -27.91 -32.25
C GLU A 193 63.54 -29.33 -32.57
N GLU A 194 62.61 -30.31 -32.57
CA GLU A 194 62.92 -31.69 -32.98
C GLU A 194 63.37 -31.78 -34.44
N PHE A 195 62.73 -31.02 -35.34
CA PHE A 195 63.13 -31.01 -36.74
C PHE A 195 64.55 -30.43 -36.91
N GLN A 196 64.89 -29.33 -36.22
CA GLN A 196 66.24 -28.78 -36.26
C GLN A 196 67.31 -29.74 -35.71
N LEU A 197 67.02 -30.42 -34.59
CA LEU A 197 67.91 -31.44 -34.01
C LEU A 197 68.12 -32.63 -34.96
N SER A 198 67.06 -33.08 -35.64
CA SER A 198 67.17 -34.16 -36.63
C SER A 198 68.00 -33.77 -37.86
N THR A 199 67.86 -32.53 -38.36
CA THR A 199 68.68 -32.04 -39.48
C THR A 199 70.14 -31.86 -39.11
N LEU A 200 70.46 -31.45 -37.88
CA LEU A 200 71.84 -31.35 -37.41
C LEU A 200 72.49 -32.74 -37.24
N ALA A 201 71.73 -33.75 -36.79
CA ALA A 201 72.20 -35.13 -36.65
C ALA A 201 72.49 -35.82 -38.01
N TRP A 202 71.89 -35.37 -39.11
CA TRP A 202 72.17 -35.88 -40.46
C TRP A 202 73.37 -35.23 -41.16
N ILE A 203 73.83 -34.08 -40.67
CA ILE A 203 74.94 -33.31 -41.26
C ILE A 203 76.27 -33.63 -40.57
N SER A 204 76.25 -34.38 -39.46
CA SER A 204 77.44 -34.87 -38.72
C SER A 204 77.78 -36.31 -39.08
#